data_AF-A0A0G0XDU0-F1
#
_entry.id   AF-A0A0G0XDU0-F1
#
_cell.length_a   1.000
_cell.length_b   1.000
_cell.length_c   1.000
_cell.angle_alpha   90.00
_cell.angle_beta   90.00
_cell.angle_gamma   90.00
#
_symmetry.space_group_name_H-M   'P 1'
#
loop_
_entity.id
_entity.type
_entity.pdbx_description
1 polymer ?
#
loop_
_entity_poly.entity_id
_entity_poly.type
_entity_poly.pdbx_seq_one_letter_code
_entity_poly.pdbx_strand_id
1 'polypeptide(L)'
;MKKYNILSQEVFSKLKFPVPYFYGIANSNQQLYSIGTRHSYDPNDPQFVFIQKKWKEFLDKTGNNRVVIVESSIRPNFTNLEQAVRNSSEGGFISHLAQLSGVEVQCAEPVKDYEILELEKSFSKNEIVYYHFARSVSQYIRKHSSETELGMRKFENYVKPFLIKYMKEFKWADFDFSLENMYKIHKEVFGVEFDLTDKNFLIKIPWPVFYESVINQVSRESGRIRDNWIVGKIETLWKQGNSLFIVQGSSHAVIQERAIRQFTFD
;
A
#
# COMPACT_ATOMS: atom_id res chain seq x y z
N MET A 1 15.94 -12.08 -0.80
CA MET A 1 14.97 -11.98 0.30
C MET A 1 14.32 -13.34 0.54
N LYS A 2 14.02 -13.70 1.79
CA LYS A 2 13.20 -14.87 2.13
C LYS A 2 11.82 -14.74 1.45
N LYS A 3 11.37 -15.79 0.76
CA LYS A 3 10.02 -15.84 0.20
C LYS A 3 9.07 -16.40 1.25
N TYR A 4 8.01 -15.68 1.53
CA TYR A 4 6.97 -16.07 2.48
C TYR A 4 5.79 -16.71 1.75
N ASN A 5 5.09 -17.60 2.46
CA ASN A 5 3.87 -18.25 1.97
C ASN A 5 2.66 -17.32 2.11
N ILE A 6 2.67 -16.21 1.35
CA ILE A 6 1.57 -15.26 1.22
C ILE A 6 0.58 -15.71 0.15
N LEU A 7 -0.66 -15.22 0.23
CA LEU A 7 -1.65 -15.51 -0.81
C LEU A 7 -1.25 -14.88 -2.15
N SER A 8 -1.51 -15.59 -3.26
CA SER A 8 -1.41 -14.98 -4.58
C SER A 8 -2.58 -14.02 -4.80
N GLN A 9 -2.39 -13.03 -5.68
CA GLN A 9 -3.46 -12.11 -6.06
C GLN A 9 -4.68 -12.85 -6.64
N GLU A 10 -4.45 -13.94 -7.39
CA GLU A 10 -5.52 -14.73 -8.01
C GLU A 10 -6.41 -15.43 -6.98
N VAL A 11 -5.80 -15.94 -5.90
CA VAL A 11 -6.57 -16.53 -4.79
C VAL A 11 -7.27 -15.42 -4.03
N PHE A 12 -6.56 -14.35 -3.69
CA PHE A 12 -7.10 -13.20 -2.97
C PHE A 12 -8.33 -12.59 -3.66
N SER A 13 -8.31 -12.42 -4.99
CA SER A 13 -9.42 -11.80 -5.73
C SER A 13 -10.73 -12.60 -5.70
N LYS A 14 -10.67 -13.88 -5.30
CA LYS A 14 -11.84 -14.78 -5.18
C LYS A 14 -12.40 -14.82 -3.75
N LEU A 15 -11.69 -14.23 -2.78
CA LEU A 15 -12.11 -14.25 -1.37
C LEU A 15 -13.16 -13.18 -1.09
N LYS A 16 -14.07 -13.52 -0.18
CA LYS A 16 -14.96 -12.56 0.48
C LYS A 16 -14.57 -12.48 1.95
N PHE A 17 -14.38 -11.27 2.46
CA PHE A 17 -13.97 -11.02 3.84
C PHE A 17 -14.58 -9.70 4.34
N PRO A 18 -14.82 -9.57 5.65
CA PRO A 18 -15.31 -8.33 6.23
C PRO A 18 -14.23 -7.25 6.20
N VAL A 19 -14.65 -5.99 6.13
CA VAL A 19 -13.76 -4.82 6.30
C VAL A 19 -14.35 -3.91 7.38
N PRO A 20 -13.64 -3.65 8.51
CA PRO A 20 -12.25 -4.00 8.76
C PRO A 20 -11.99 -5.50 8.89
N TYR A 21 -10.91 -5.97 8.26
CA TYR A 21 -10.40 -7.32 8.43
C TYR A 21 -9.54 -7.36 9.68
N PHE A 22 -9.68 -8.39 10.51
CA PHE A 22 -8.89 -8.49 11.73
C PHE A 22 -8.47 -9.92 11.99
N TYR A 23 -7.20 -10.08 12.36
CA TYR A 23 -6.70 -11.27 13.01
C TYR A 23 -5.68 -10.91 14.08
N GLY A 24 -5.50 -11.85 15.01
CA GLY A 24 -4.41 -11.79 15.96
C GLY A 24 -3.73 -13.15 16.09
N ILE A 25 -2.46 -13.10 16.48
CA ILE A 25 -1.70 -14.24 17.01
C ILE A 25 -1.08 -13.83 18.34
N ALA A 26 -0.78 -14.81 19.17
CA ALA A 26 -0.12 -14.60 20.46
C ALA A 26 0.76 -15.80 20.78
N ASN A 27 1.81 -15.55 21.56
CA ASN A 27 2.54 -16.56 22.33
C ASN A 27 2.46 -16.17 23.81
N SER A 28 3.24 -16.81 24.69
CA SER A 28 3.20 -16.52 26.14
C SER A 28 3.60 -15.08 26.49
N ASN A 29 4.35 -14.40 25.63
CA ASN A 29 5.03 -13.13 25.95
C ASN A 29 4.60 -11.96 25.05
N GLN A 30 3.96 -12.22 23.90
CA GLN A 30 3.72 -11.23 22.86
C GLN A 30 2.33 -11.38 22.22
N GLN A 31 1.78 -10.25 21.80
CA GLN A 31 0.55 -10.16 21.02
C GLN A 31 0.86 -9.51 19.68
N LEU A 32 0.31 -10.04 18.59
CA LEU A 32 0.26 -9.36 17.30
C LEU A 32 -1.20 -9.19 16.90
N TYR A 33 -1.61 -7.96 16.64
CA TYR A 33 -2.89 -7.62 16.02
C TYR A 33 -2.65 -7.02 14.65
N SER A 34 -3.38 -7.50 13.64
CA SER A 34 -3.37 -6.94 12.29
C SER A 34 -4.77 -6.54 11.89
N ILE A 35 -4.93 -5.27 11.50
CA ILE A 35 -6.18 -4.67 11.06
C ILE A 35 -6.03 -4.18 9.63
N GLY A 36 -6.89 -4.71 8.76
CA GLY A 36 -7.04 -4.34 7.37
C GLY A 36 -8.21 -3.38 7.16
N THR A 37 -7.97 -2.17 6.65
CA THR A 37 -9.01 -1.12 6.54
C THR A 37 -9.46 -0.86 5.09
N ARG A 38 -10.40 0.09 4.91
CA ARG A 38 -10.88 0.58 3.61
C ARG A 38 -10.35 1.97 3.22
N HIS A 39 -9.34 2.50 3.91
CA HIS A 39 -8.78 3.84 3.65
C HIS A 39 -9.79 4.99 3.76
N SER A 40 -10.66 4.95 4.77
CA SER A 40 -11.64 6.02 5.00
C SER A 40 -10.98 7.30 5.49
N TYR A 41 -11.38 8.44 4.93
CA TYR A 41 -10.98 9.78 5.39
C TYR A 41 -12.10 10.49 6.18
N ASP A 42 -13.20 9.78 6.45
CA ASP A 42 -14.31 10.26 7.28
C ASP A 42 -14.05 9.92 8.75
N PRO A 43 -13.83 10.90 9.65
CA PRO A 43 -13.63 10.67 11.07
C PRO A 43 -14.75 9.91 11.77
N ASN A 44 -15.97 9.92 11.22
CA ASN A 44 -17.12 9.21 11.77
C ASN A 44 -17.24 7.78 11.27
N ASP A 45 -16.30 7.31 10.43
CA ASP A 45 -16.32 5.96 9.92
C ASP A 45 -16.22 4.92 11.08
N PRO A 46 -17.14 3.95 11.18
CA PRO A 46 -17.14 2.94 12.24
C PRO A 46 -15.83 2.14 12.36
N GLN A 47 -14.99 2.10 11.32
CA GLN A 47 -13.68 1.46 11.39
C GLN A 47 -12.80 2.06 12.50
N PHE A 48 -12.91 3.36 12.78
CA PHE A 48 -12.08 4.03 13.78
C PHE A 48 -12.47 3.65 15.20
N VAL A 49 -13.76 3.45 15.45
CA VAL A 49 -14.26 2.87 16.71
C VAL A 49 -13.71 1.46 16.90
N PHE A 50 -13.71 0.65 15.84
CA PHE A 50 -13.13 -0.69 15.89
C PHE A 50 -11.62 -0.68 16.17
N ILE A 51 -10.84 0.17 15.49
CA ILE A 51 -9.40 0.31 15.71
C ILE A 51 -9.12 0.75 17.15
N GLN A 52 -9.84 1.75 17.66
CA GLN A 52 -9.66 2.24 19.04
C GLN A 52 -9.95 1.17 20.09
N LYS A 53 -11.02 0.40 19.89
CA LYS A 53 -11.34 -0.74 20.77
C LYS A 53 -10.20 -1.76 20.78
N LYS A 54 -9.70 -2.14 19.60
CA LYS A 54 -8.58 -3.10 19.49
C LYS A 54 -7.28 -2.55 20.04
N TRP A 55 -7.03 -1.25 19.89
CA TRP A 55 -5.88 -0.58 20.46
C TRP A 55 -5.88 -0.67 21.99
N LYS A 56 -7.01 -0.36 22.63
CA LYS A 56 -7.16 -0.50 24.08
C LYS A 56 -6.93 -1.96 24.52
N GLU A 57 -7.60 -2.92 23.87
CA GLU A 57 -7.42 -4.35 24.15
C GLU A 57 -5.95 -4.79 24.00
N PHE A 58 -5.21 -4.22 23.05
CA PHE A 58 -3.80 -4.52 22.83
C PHE A 58 -2.92 -3.97 23.96
N LEU A 59 -3.14 -2.71 24.37
CA LEU A 59 -2.41 -2.10 25.48
C LEU A 59 -2.63 -2.87 26.79
N ASP A 60 -3.87 -3.28 27.06
CA ASP A 60 -4.23 -4.01 28.28
C ASP A 60 -3.59 -5.40 28.37
N LYS A 61 -3.29 -6.03 27.22
CA LYS A 61 -2.75 -7.40 27.13
C LYS A 61 -1.23 -7.49 26.97
N THR A 62 -0.56 -6.38 26.74
CA THR A 62 0.86 -6.38 26.38
C THR A 62 1.68 -5.60 27.39
N GLY A 63 2.96 -5.96 27.55
CA GLY A 63 3.93 -5.16 28.30
C GLY A 63 4.39 -3.92 27.51
N ASN A 64 5.47 -3.28 27.94
CA ASN A 64 5.94 -2.02 27.32
C ASN A 64 6.61 -2.21 25.95
N ASN A 65 7.03 -3.43 25.58
CA ASN A 65 7.70 -3.68 24.31
C ASN A 65 6.68 -3.77 23.16
N ARG A 66 6.22 -2.60 22.68
CA ARG A 66 5.16 -2.46 21.69
C ARG A 66 5.65 -1.66 20.48
N VAL A 67 5.23 -2.07 19.29
CA VAL A 67 5.48 -1.32 18.06
C VAL A 67 4.19 -1.25 17.25
N VAL A 68 3.86 -0.06 16.77
CA VAL A 68 2.82 0.15 15.76
C VAL A 68 3.45 0.08 14.37
N ILE A 69 2.83 -0.67 13.47
CA ILE A 69 3.25 -0.76 12.07
C ILE A 69 2.19 -0.13 11.18
N VAL A 70 2.61 0.79 10.31
CA VAL A 70 1.73 1.49 9.35
C VAL A 70 2.20 1.31 7.90
N GLU A 71 1.24 1.42 6.98
CA GLU A 71 1.49 1.43 5.54
C GLU A 71 1.96 2.82 5.03
N SER A 72 2.69 2.80 3.90
CA SER A 72 3.17 3.96 3.13
C SER A 72 4.31 4.79 3.76
N SER A 73 4.08 5.44 4.91
CA SER A 73 5.06 6.38 5.49
C SER A 73 4.83 6.64 6.98
N ILE A 74 5.84 7.17 7.66
CA ILE A 74 5.62 7.74 9.00
C ILE A 74 4.87 9.07 8.82
N ARG A 75 3.80 9.26 9.61
CA ARG A 75 2.95 10.46 9.52
C ARG A 75 3.46 11.55 10.48
N PRO A 76 3.25 12.84 10.17
CA PRO A 76 3.55 13.91 11.12
C PRO A 76 2.64 13.80 12.35
N ASN A 77 3.01 14.52 13.41
CA ASN A 77 2.15 14.66 14.58
C ASN A 77 0.92 15.50 14.22
N PHE A 78 -0.25 15.05 14.66
CA PHE A 78 -1.52 15.75 14.50
C PHE A 78 -2.01 16.26 15.85
N THR A 79 -2.74 17.37 15.84
CA THR A 79 -3.26 17.99 17.06
C THR A 79 -4.39 17.17 17.67
N ASN A 80 -5.18 16.47 16.85
CA ASN A 80 -6.28 15.61 17.31
C ASN A 80 -6.58 14.48 16.29
N LEU A 81 -7.41 13.52 16.72
CA LEU A 81 -7.80 12.37 15.90
C LEU A 81 -8.54 12.74 14.61
N GLU A 82 -9.39 13.77 14.65
CA GLU A 82 -10.15 14.19 13.46
C GLU A 82 -9.21 14.67 12.35
N GLN A 83 -8.25 15.53 12.71
CA GLN A 83 -7.22 16.01 11.80
C GLN A 83 -6.36 14.85 11.29
N ALA A 84 -6.01 13.89 12.16
CA ALA A 84 -5.23 12.72 11.79
C ALA A 84 -5.95 11.86 10.73
N VAL A 85 -7.25 11.64 10.90
CA VAL A 85 -8.08 10.90 9.92
C VAL A 85 -8.22 11.66 8.62
N ARG A 86 -8.60 12.95 8.66
CA ARG A 86 -8.82 13.74 7.43
C ARG A 86 -7.57 13.89 6.57
N ASN A 87 -6.39 13.94 7.19
CA ASN A 87 -5.13 14.13 6.46
C ASN A 87 -4.41 12.83 6.13
N SER A 88 -4.68 11.73 6.83
CA SER A 88 -3.88 10.51 6.72
C SER A 88 -4.62 9.20 7.00
N SER A 89 -5.95 9.22 7.01
CA SER A 89 -6.81 8.05 7.17
C SER A 89 -6.44 7.22 8.41
N GLU A 90 -6.51 5.89 8.35
CA GLU A 90 -6.11 4.99 9.44
C GLU A 90 -4.66 5.14 9.88
N GLY A 91 -3.75 5.44 8.94
CA GLY A 91 -2.34 5.65 9.26
C GLY A 91 -2.16 6.84 10.20
N GLY A 92 -2.88 7.94 9.94
CA GLY A 92 -2.90 9.10 10.83
C GLY A 92 -3.53 8.77 12.18
N PHE A 93 -4.70 8.12 12.16
CA PHE A 93 -5.44 7.75 13.37
C PHE A 93 -4.59 6.92 14.34
N ILE A 94 -4.00 5.80 13.88
CA ILE A 94 -3.21 4.95 14.76
C ILE A 94 -1.89 5.61 15.17
N SER A 95 -1.28 6.42 14.31
CA SER A 95 -0.05 7.16 14.67
C SER A 95 -0.31 8.14 15.82
N HIS A 96 -1.46 8.82 15.80
CA HIS A 96 -1.86 9.71 16.89
C HIS A 96 -2.14 8.94 18.19
N LEU A 97 -2.83 7.80 18.13
CA LEU A 97 -3.04 6.94 19.32
C LEU A 97 -1.72 6.40 19.89
N ALA A 98 -0.79 6.00 19.02
CA ALA A 98 0.53 5.53 19.41
C ALA A 98 1.32 6.63 20.13
N GLN A 99 1.31 7.85 19.58
CA GLN A 99 1.93 9.03 20.17
C GLN A 99 1.38 9.31 21.58
N LEU A 100 0.06 9.31 21.76
CA LEU A 100 -0.58 9.52 23.06
C LEU A 100 -0.20 8.43 24.09
N SER A 101 0.16 7.24 23.63
CA SER A 101 0.51 6.09 24.47
C SER A 101 2.02 5.89 24.62
N GLY A 102 2.85 6.76 24.04
CA GLY A 102 4.31 6.61 24.02
C GLY A 102 4.81 5.38 23.27
N VAL A 103 4.06 4.87 22.28
CA VAL A 103 4.42 3.69 21.49
C VAL A 103 5.06 4.11 20.17
N GLU A 104 6.15 3.45 19.80
CA GLU A 104 6.86 3.71 18.54
C GLU A 104 6.01 3.33 17.32
N VAL A 105 6.07 4.15 16.27
CA VAL A 105 5.46 3.87 14.96
C VAL A 105 6.55 3.63 13.93
N GLN A 106 6.49 2.48 13.26
CA GLN A 106 7.37 2.14 12.14
C GLN A 106 6.58 1.98 10.83
N CYS A 107 7.20 2.37 9.73
CA CYS A 107 6.72 2.02 8.39
C CYS A 107 7.36 0.69 7.97
N ALA A 108 6.54 -0.28 7.54
CA ALA A 108 7.05 -1.58 7.09
C ALA A 108 7.23 -1.67 5.56
N GLU A 109 7.03 -0.60 4.82
CA GLU A 109 7.25 -0.59 3.36
C GLU A 109 8.74 -0.75 2.99
N PRO A 110 9.04 -1.36 1.83
CA PRO A 110 10.37 -1.29 1.26
C PRO A 110 10.74 0.15 0.92
N VAL A 111 12.04 0.45 1.00
CA VAL A 111 12.59 1.62 0.33
C VAL A 111 12.32 1.53 -1.17
N LYS A 112 12.06 2.67 -1.82
CA LYS A 112 11.51 2.68 -3.18
C LYS A 112 12.45 2.04 -4.19
N ASP A 113 13.76 2.27 -4.07
CA ASP A 113 14.76 1.69 -4.96
C ASP A 113 14.83 0.17 -4.86
N TYR A 114 14.57 -0.42 -3.69
CA TYR A 114 14.47 -1.88 -3.55
C TYR A 114 13.35 -2.46 -4.41
N GLU A 115 12.14 -1.88 -4.37
CA GLU A 115 11.01 -2.37 -5.18
C GLU A 115 11.35 -2.35 -6.68
N ILE A 116 11.95 -1.26 -7.14
CA ILE A 116 12.33 -1.08 -8.54
C ILE A 116 13.40 -2.09 -8.95
N LEU A 117 14.45 -2.27 -8.14
CA LEU A 117 15.52 -3.23 -8.41
C LEU A 117 15.01 -4.68 -8.45
N GLU A 118 14.01 -5.04 -7.64
CA GLU A 118 13.39 -6.36 -7.71
C GLU A 118 12.52 -6.53 -8.97
N LEU A 119 11.80 -5.48 -9.39
CA LEU A 119 10.99 -5.51 -10.62
C LEU A 119 11.85 -5.60 -11.89
N GLU A 120 13.00 -4.92 -11.95
CA GLU A 120 13.93 -4.95 -13.10
C GLU A 120 14.48 -6.35 -13.42
N LYS A 121 14.35 -7.31 -12.49
CA LYS A 121 14.74 -8.71 -12.75
C LYS A 121 13.79 -9.43 -13.72
N SER A 122 12.57 -8.92 -13.89
CA SER A 122 11.51 -9.57 -14.67
C SER A 122 10.83 -8.65 -15.69
N PHE A 123 11.03 -7.34 -15.58
CA PHE A 123 10.35 -6.35 -16.42
C PHE A 123 11.32 -5.29 -16.93
N SER A 124 11.00 -4.77 -18.11
CA SER A 124 11.69 -3.62 -18.69
C SER A 124 11.40 -2.33 -17.93
N LYS A 125 12.28 -1.35 -18.09
CA LYS A 125 12.09 0.00 -17.54
C LYS A 125 10.79 0.66 -18.03
N ASN A 126 10.43 0.45 -19.30
CA ASN A 126 9.18 0.95 -19.88
C ASN A 126 7.96 0.38 -19.14
N GLU A 127 7.90 -0.93 -18.92
CA GLU A 127 6.78 -1.58 -18.23
C GLU A 127 6.65 -1.10 -16.78
N ILE A 128 7.78 -0.98 -16.07
CA ILE A 128 7.81 -0.55 -14.67
C ILE A 128 7.39 0.92 -14.52
N VAL A 129 7.97 1.84 -15.30
CA VAL A 129 7.60 3.26 -15.20
C VAL A 129 6.15 3.47 -15.62
N TYR A 130 5.70 2.74 -16.64
CA TYR A 130 4.36 2.88 -17.16
C TYR A 130 3.33 2.36 -16.16
N TYR A 131 3.63 1.29 -15.44
CA TYR A 131 2.82 0.86 -14.29
C TYR A 131 2.65 1.97 -13.26
N HIS A 132 3.74 2.64 -12.87
CA HIS A 132 3.68 3.74 -11.90
C HIS A 132 2.93 4.97 -12.45
N PHE A 133 3.14 5.32 -13.72
CA PHE A 133 2.36 6.34 -14.41
C PHE A 133 0.87 6.01 -14.41
N ALA A 134 0.48 4.81 -14.85
CA ALA A 134 -0.90 4.36 -14.92
C ALA A 134 -1.59 4.38 -13.54
N ARG A 135 -0.86 4.14 -12.44
CA ARG A 135 -1.39 4.33 -11.08
C ARG A 135 -1.79 5.78 -10.81
N SER A 136 -0.95 6.73 -11.20
CA SER A 136 -1.24 8.17 -11.06
C SER A 136 -2.41 8.60 -11.96
N VAL A 137 -2.52 8.05 -13.18
CA VAL A 137 -3.68 8.25 -14.07
C VAL A 137 -4.96 7.75 -13.40
N SER A 138 -4.96 6.50 -12.94
CA SER A 138 -6.09 5.87 -12.27
C SER A 138 -6.49 6.64 -10.99
N GLN A 139 -5.53 7.18 -10.24
CA GLN A 139 -5.78 8.04 -9.09
C GLN A 139 -6.44 9.37 -9.49
N TYR A 140 -5.94 10.02 -10.55
CA TYR A 140 -6.52 11.25 -11.08
C TYR A 140 -7.98 11.06 -11.48
N ILE A 141 -8.28 10.00 -12.23
CA ILE A 141 -9.64 9.69 -12.69
C ILE A 141 -10.58 9.48 -11.50
N ARG A 142 -10.15 8.71 -10.47
CA ARG A 142 -10.96 8.51 -9.26
C ARG A 142 -11.22 9.80 -8.49
N LYS A 143 -10.24 10.68 -8.38
CA LYS A 143 -10.37 11.96 -7.68
C LYS A 143 -11.36 12.92 -8.37
N HIS A 144 -11.54 12.76 -9.68
CA HIS A 144 -12.39 13.60 -10.51
C HIS A 144 -13.53 12.77 -11.13
N SER A 145 -13.99 11.72 -10.45
CA SER A 145 -15.01 10.80 -10.97
C SER A 145 -16.35 11.49 -11.21
N SER A 146 -16.64 12.56 -10.46
CA SER A 146 -17.84 13.40 -10.63
C SER A 146 -17.73 14.43 -11.76
N GLU A 147 -16.55 14.60 -12.36
CA GLU A 147 -16.35 15.55 -13.46
C GLU A 147 -16.78 14.91 -14.78
N THR A 148 -17.69 15.60 -15.48
CA THR A 148 -18.20 15.19 -16.80
C THR A 148 -17.10 15.19 -17.85
N GLU A 149 -16.15 16.12 -17.75
CA GLU A 149 -15.00 16.24 -18.65
C GLU A 149 -13.70 16.36 -17.85
N LEU A 150 -12.69 15.57 -18.22
CA LEU A 150 -11.36 15.65 -17.63
C LEU A 150 -10.48 16.54 -18.50
N GLY A 151 -10.22 17.76 -18.03
CA GLY A 151 -9.36 18.69 -18.75
C GLY A 151 -7.91 18.20 -18.83
N MET A 152 -7.38 18.11 -20.04
CA MET A 152 -6.05 17.56 -20.30
C MET A 152 -4.94 18.30 -19.55
N ARG A 153 -4.97 19.64 -19.54
CA ARG A 153 -4.02 20.48 -18.79
C ARG A 153 -4.01 20.18 -17.28
N LYS A 154 -5.19 19.95 -16.69
CA LYS A 154 -5.33 19.64 -15.26
C LYS A 154 -4.74 18.26 -14.96
N PHE A 155 -4.96 17.30 -15.85
CA PHE A 155 -4.33 15.98 -15.77
C PHE A 155 -2.81 16.06 -15.87
N GLU A 156 -2.25 16.79 -16.84
CA GLU A 156 -0.80 16.92 -16.98
C GLU A 156 -0.15 17.50 -15.71
N ASN A 157 -0.73 18.58 -15.19
CA ASN A 157 -0.26 19.23 -13.96
C ASN A 157 -0.32 18.28 -12.76
N TYR A 158 -1.26 17.34 -12.76
CA TYR A 158 -1.38 16.33 -11.72
C TYR A 158 -0.31 15.23 -11.85
N VAL A 159 -0.02 14.73 -13.05
CA VAL A 159 0.90 13.59 -13.24
C VAL A 159 2.37 13.99 -13.30
N LYS A 160 2.71 15.18 -13.80
CA LYS A 160 4.10 15.66 -13.93
C LYS A 160 4.91 15.57 -12.63
N PRO A 161 4.39 15.95 -11.44
CA PRO A 161 5.10 15.78 -10.18
C PRO A 161 5.48 14.33 -9.85
N PHE A 162 4.64 13.36 -10.23
CA PHE A 162 4.94 11.95 -10.05
C PHE A 162 6.09 11.48 -10.95
N LEU A 163 6.10 11.91 -12.22
CA LEU A 163 7.18 11.58 -13.16
C LEU A 163 8.53 12.14 -12.69
N ILE A 164 8.55 13.40 -12.21
CA ILE A 164 9.74 14.01 -11.61
C ILE A 164 10.21 13.23 -10.38
N LYS A 165 9.26 12.76 -9.56
CA LYS A 165 9.56 11.92 -8.40
C LYS A 165 10.18 10.59 -8.82
N TYR A 166 9.62 9.91 -9.82
CA TYR A 166 10.14 8.63 -10.32
C TYR A 166 11.55 8.78 -10.91
N MET A 167 11.81 9.85 -11.66
CA MET A 167 13.14 10.17 -12.17
C MET A 167 14.19 10.24 -11.05
N LYS A 168 13.84 10.83 -9.90
CA LYS A 168 14.73 10.93 -8.74
C LYS A 168 14.88 9.60 -7.99
N GLU A 169 13.78 8.87 -7.82
CA GLU A 169 13.75 7.66 -6.99
C GLU A 169 14.31 6.43 -7.71
N PHE A 170 14.12 6.30 -9.02
CA PHE A 170 14.47 5.08 -9.76
C PHE A 170 15.94 5.08 -10.19
N LYS A 171 16.61 6.23 -10.15
CA LYS A 171 18.05 6.37 -10.43
C LYS A 171 18.45 5.88 -11.84
N TRP A 172 17.53 5.93 -12.80
CA TRP A 172 17.81 5.62 -14.20
C TRP A 172 18.23 6.88 -14.95
N ALA A 173 19.54 7.13 -15.02
CA ALA A 173 20.09 8.34 -15.64
C ALA A 173 19.68 8.51 -17.12
N ASP A 174 19.59 7.40 -17.86
CA ASP A 174 19.37 7.40 -19.31
C ASP A 174 17.90 7.13 -19.70
N PHE A 175 16.96 7.28 -18.77
CA PHE A 175 15.55 7.00 -19.01
C PHE A 175 14.73 8.29 -19.19
N ASP A 176 13.92 8.35 -20.23
CA ASP A 176 13.03 9.48 -20.50
C ASP A 176 11.72 9.36 -19.69
N PHE A 177 11.62 10.11 -18.59
CA PHE A 177 10.42 10.19 -17.75
C PHE A 177 9.39 11.22 -18.26
N SER A 178 9.54 11.76 -19.47
CA SER A 178 8.58 12.72 -20.04
C SER A 178 7.19 12.11 -20.23
N LEU A 179 6.19 12.99 -20.24
CA LEU A 179 4.80 12.57 -20.48
C LEU A 179 4.62 12.07 -21.91
N GLU A 180 5.35 12.69 -22.85
CA GLU A 180 5.43 12.32 -24.26
C GLU A 180 5.93 10.87 -24.40
N ASN A 181 6.94 10.48 -23.63
CA ASN A 181 7.41 9.10 -23.62
C ASN A 181 6.38 8.14 -23.00
N MET A 182 5.63 8.55 -21.98
CA MET A 182 4.56 7.71 -21.42
C MET A 182 3.48 7.41 -22.47
N TYR A 183 3.16 8.34 -23.37
CA TYR A 183 2.23 8.10 -24.47
C TYR A 183 2.78 7.13 -25.52
N LYS A 184 4.08 7.23 -25.83
CA LYS A 184 4.74 6.25 -26.72
C LYS A 184 4.69 4.85 -26.12
N ILE A 185 5.05 4.71 -24.83
CA ILE A 185 4.99 3.43 -24.14
C ILE A 185 3.54 2.89 -24.09
N HIS A 186 2.55 3.75 -23.87
CA HIS A 186 1.14 3.34 -23.93
C HIS A 186 0.80 2.70 -25.27
N LYS A 187 1.15 3.38 -26.37
CA LYS A 187 0.91 2.87 -27.72
C LYS A 187 1.66 1.58 -28.00
N GLU A 188 2.90 1.46 -27.55
CA GLU A 188 3.71 0.24 -27.68
C GLU A 188 3.08 -0.95 -26.93
N VAL A 189 2.59 -0.72 -25.71
CA VAL A 189 2.03 -1.78 -24.85
C VAL A 189 0.62 -2.19 -25.27
N PHE A 190 -0.23 -1.25 -25.69
CA PHE A 190 -1.66 -1.49 -25.92
C PHE A 190 -2.09 -1.41 -27.39
N GLY A 191 -1.22 -0.94 -28.29
CA GLY A 191 -1.54 -0.77 -29.72
C GLY A 191 -2.52 0.37 -30.02
N VAL A 192 -2.86 1.20 -29.02
CA VAL A 192 -3.81 2.32 -29.14
C VAL A 192 -3.20 3.61 -28.58
N GLU A 193 -3.69 4.76 -29.04
CA GLU A 193 -3.27 6.06 -28.50
C GLU A 193 -3.83 6.27 -27.09
N PHE A 194 -3.10 7.03 -26.27
CA PHE A 194 -3.57 7.37 -24.93
C PHE A 194 -4.78 8.31 -25.03
N ASP A 195 -5.92 7.86 -24.50
CA ASP A 195 -7.15 8.65 -24.45
C ASP A 195 -7.66 8.75 -23.01
N LEU A 196 -7.57 9.96 -22.44
CA LEU A 196 -8.03 10.25 -21.07
C LEU A 196 -9.55 10.08 -20.90
N THR A 197 -10.31 10.09 -21.99
CA THR A 197 -11.77 9.90 -21.96
C THR A 197 -12.16 8.44 -21.76
N ASP A 198 -11.29 7.48 -22.11
CA ASP A 198 -11.50 6.06 -21.82
C ASP A 198 -11.13 5.71 -20.36
N LYS A 199 -11.92 6.28 -19.44
CA LYS A 199 -11.74 6.11 -18.00
C LYS A 199 -11.76 4.63 -17.59
N ASN A 200 -12.61 3.83 -18.22
CA ASN A 200 -12.77 2.42 -17.89
C ASN A 200 -11.52 1.61 -18.23
N PHE A 201 -10.96 1.83 -19.42
CA PHE A 201 -9.71 1.19 -19.81
C PHE A 201 -8.56 1.62 -18.90
N LEU A 202 -8.36 2.93 -18.72
CA LEU A 202 -7.24 3.48 -17.95
C LEU A 202 -7.26 3.08 -16.47
N ILE A 203 -8.45 2.93 -15.86
CA ILE A 203 -8.56 2.46 -14.47
C ILE A 203 -8.10 1.00 -14.33
N LYS A 204 -8.36 0.13 -15.31
CA LYS A 204 -8.03 -1.30 -15.25
C LYS A 204 -6.53 -1.58 -15.38
N ILE A 205 -5.80 -0.76 -16.14
CA ILE A 205 -4.38 -0.96 -16.46
C ILE A 205 -3.51 -1.26 -15.22
N PRO A 206 -3.53 -0.45 -14.14
CA PRO A 206 -2.70 -0.72 -12.97
C PRO A 206 -3.35 -1.70 -11.98
N TRP A 207 -4.57 -2.19 -12.22
CA TRP A 207 -5.28 -3.02 -11.25
C TRP A 207 -4.81 -4.47 -11.32
N PRO A 208 -4.41 -5.07 -10.20
CA PRO A 208 -3.75 -6.39 -10.20
C PRO A 208 -4.73 -7.56 -10.44
N VAL A 209 -6.04 -7.30 -10.38
CA VAL A 209 -7.11 -8.30 -10.59
C VAL A 209 -7.34 -8.65 -12.06
N PHE A 210 -6.93 -7.79 -13.00
CA PHE A 210 -7.04 -8.07 -14.43
C PHE A 210 -5.79 -8.77 -14.94
N TYR A 211 -5.92 -9.55 -16.01
CA TYR A 211 -4.82 -10.31 -16.63
C TYR A 211 -4.64 -9.93 -18.11
N GLU A 212 -5.01 -8.71 -18.44
CA GLU A 212 -5.13 -8.22 -19.82
C GLU A 212 -3.79 -7.71 -20.39
N SER A 213 -2.84 -7.31 -19.55
CA SER A 213 -1.57 -6.72 -19.98
C SER A 213 -0.39 -7.06 -19.07
N VAL A 214 0.82 -6.84 -19.58
CA VAL A 214 2.06 -6.91 -18.79
C VAL A 214 2.05 -5.91 -17.63
N ILE A 215 1.35 -4.77 -17.77
CA ILE A 215 1.24 -3.78 -16.70
C ILE A 215 0.44 -4.32 -15.50
N ASN A 216 -0.57 -5.16 -15.74
CA ASN A 216 -1.24 -5.86 -14.65
C ASN A 216 -0.31 -6.87 -13.96
N GLN A 217 0.59 -7.49 -14.72
CA GLN A 217 1.62 -8.40 -14.18
C GLN A 217 2.64 -7.66 -13.31
N VAL A 218 3.12 -6.49 -13.75
CA VAL A 218 3.96 -5.60 -12.93
C VAL A 218 3.23 -5.24 -11.64
N SER A 219 1.93 -4.92 -11.72
CA SER A 219 1.12 -4.59 -10.53
C SER A 219 1.07 -5.73 -9.50
N ARG A 220 0.83 -6.97 -9.95
CA ARG A 220 0.84 -8.15 -9.08
C ARG A 220 2.21 -8.38 -8.47
N GLU A 221 3.27 -8.26 -9.26
CA GLU A 221 4.62 -8.53 -8.78
C GLU A 221 5.10 -7.45 -7.81
N SER A 222 4.80 -6.17 -8.08
CA SER A 222 5.01 -5.04 -7.16
C SER A 222 4.32 -5.31 -5.81
N GLY A 223 3.04 -5.71 -5.83
CA GLY A 223 2.30 -6.09 -4.63
C GLY A 223 2.98 -7.23 -3.87
N ARG A 224 3.33 -8.31 -4.59
CA ARG A 224 4.01 -9.49 -4.02
C ARG A 224 5.36 -9.13 -3.38
N ILE A 225 6.16 -8.29 -4.02
CA ILE A 225 7.45 -7.81 -3.50
C ILE A 225 7.25 -7.04 -2.20
N ARG A 226 6.31 -6.08 -2.19
CA ARG A 226 5.97 -5.28 -1.00
C ARG A 226 5.46 -6.16 0.15
N ASP A 227 4.53 -7.07 -0.11
CA ASP A 227 3.99 -7.98 0.90
C ASP A 227 5.07 -8.88 1.52
N ASN A 228 5.98 -9.43 0.71
CA ASN A 228 7.10 -10.22 1.23
C ASN A 228 8.04 -9.37 2.10
N TRP A 229 8.32 -8.14 1.69
CA TRP A 229 9.13 -7.22 2.48
C TRP A 229 8.47 -6.91 3.84
N ILE A 230 7.20 -6.53 3.81
CA ILE A 230 6.42 -6.20 5.02
C ILE A 230 6.40 -7.39 5.98
N VAL A 231 6.09 -8.59 5.49
CA VAL A 231 6.10 -9.82 6.32
C VAL A 231 7.48 -10.07 6.93
N GLY A 232 8.56 -9.86 6.18
CA GLY A 232 9.91 -9.99 6.72
C GLY A 232 10.26 -8.97 7.80
N LYS A 233 9.79 -7.73 7.67
CA LYS A 233 9.94 -6.72 8.71
C LYS A 233 9.14 -7.08 9.97
N ILE A 234 7.91 -7.57 9.80
CA ILE A 234 7.07 -8.05 10.91
C ILE A 234 7.73 -9.25 11.60
N GLU A 235 8.23 -10.25 10.86
CA GLU A 235 8.93 -11.41 11.44
C GLU A 235 10.15 -10.96 12.26
N THR A 236 10.91 -9.99 11.75
CA THR A 236 12.09 -9.44 12.44
C THR A 236 11.70 -8.79 13.76
N LEU A 237 10.69 -7.92 13.76
CA LEU A 237 10.22 -7.25 14.98
C LEU A 237 9.62 -8.25 15.97
N TRP A 238 8.88 -9.24 15.48
CA TRP A 238 8.33 -10.30 16.31
C TRP A 238 9.43 -11.13 17.00
N LYS A 239 10.47 -11.53 16.28
CA LYS A 239 11.63 -12.25 16.84
C LYS A 239 12.43 -11.44 17.87
N GLN A 240 12.34 -10.12 17.81
CA GLN A 240 12.95 -9.22 18.79
C GLN A 240 12.12 -9.06 20.08
N GLY A 241 11.04 -9.84 20.24
CA GLY A 241 10.22 -9.82 21.45
C GLY A 241 9.16 -8.71 21.48
N ASN A 242 8.92 -8.01 20.36
CA ASN A 242 7.93 -6.93 20.29
C ASN A 242 6.50 -7.48 20.19
N SER A 243 5.56 -6.88 20.91
CA SER A 243 4.14 -6.96 20.58
C SER A 243 3.82 -5.97 19.46
N LEU A 244 3.05 -6.37 18.47
CA LEU A 244 2.86 -5.61 17.24
C LEU A 244 1.39 -5.24 17.02
N PHE A 245 1.14 -3.96 16.72
CA PHE A 245 -0.18 -3.48 16.31
C PHE A 245 -0.10 -2.90 14.89
N ILE A 246 -0.63 -3.66 13.94
CA ILE A 246 -0.46 -3.41 12.51
C ILE A 246 -1.75 -2.87 11.94
N VAL A 247 -1.68 -1.72 11.26
CA VAL A 247 -2.81 -1.10 10.57
C VAL A 247 -2.42 -0.77 9.14
N GLN A 248 -3.10 -1.39 8.19
CA GLN A 248 -2.79 -1.31 6.76
C GLN A 248 -4.06 -1.53 5.92
N GLY A 249 -3.95 -1.37 4.60
CA GLY A 249 -5.03 -1.73 3.69
C GLY A 249 -5.47 -3.20 3.84
N SER A 250 -6.77 -3.45 3.72
CA SER A 250 -7.35 -4.79 3.91
C SER A 250 -6.75 -5.88 3.01
N SER A 251 -6.33 -5.54 1.79
CA SER A 251 -5.63 -6.48 0.91
C SER A 251 -4.35 -7.01 1.52
N HIS A 252 -3.51 -6.14 2.08
CA HIS A 252 -2.25 -6.50 2.72
C HIS A 252 -2.50 -7.41 3.92
N ALA A 253 -3.46 -7.05 4.79
CA ALA A 253 -3.79 -7.87 5.96
C ALA A 253 -4.19 -9.31 5.57
N VAL A 254 -5.09 -9.47 4.60
CA VAL A 254 -5.55 -10.80 4.15
C VAL A 254 -4.44 -11.59 3.45
N ILE A 255 -3.69 -10.96 2.55
CA ILE A 255 -2.62 -11.63 1.78
C ILE A 255 -1.52 -12.17 2.69
N GLN A 256 -1.16 -11.41 3.72
CA GLN A 256 -0.03 -11.70 4.59
C GLN A 256 -0.34 -12.69 5.72
N GLU A 257 -1.62 -12.84 6.09
CA GLU A 257 -2.03 -13.60 7.28
C GLU A 257 -1.49 -15.03 7.30
N ARG A 258 -1.55 -15.75 6.17
CA ARG A 258 -1.08 -17.14 6.08
C ARG A 258 0.40 -17.26 6.47
N ALA A 259 1.22 -16.29 6.07
CA ALA A 259 2.63 -16.27 6.42
C ALA A 259 2.85 -15.85 7.88
N ILE A 260 2.11 -14.84 8.36
CA ILE A 260 2.25 -14.33 9.73
C ILE A 260 1.81 -15.38 10.76
N ARG A 261 0.78 -16.17 10.48
CA ARG A 261 0.37 -17.29 11.36
C ARG A 261 1.40 -18.40 11.49
N GLN A 262 2.35 -18.49 10.57
CA GLN A 262 3.48 -19.42 10.63
C GLN A 262 4.64 -18.88 11.47
N PHE A 263 4.50 -17.71 12.09
CA PHE A 263 5.45 -17.23 13.09
C PHE A 263 5.28 -18.07 14.37
N THR A 264 5.73 -19.31 14.30
CA THR A 264 5.97 -20.16 15.46
C THR A 264 7.41 -19.94 15.89
N PHE A 265 7.65 -19.71 17.17
CA PHE A 265 8.95 -19.99 17.77
C PHE A 265 8.73 -20.59 19.16
N ASP A 266 9.59 -21.56 19.45
CA ASP A 266 9.69 -22.34 20.68
C ASP A 266 9.71 -21.46 21.95
#